data_AF-A0A6V7KD59-F1
#
_entry.id   AF-A0A6V7KD59-F1
#
_cell.length_a   1.000
_cell.length_b   1.000
_cell.length_c   1.000
_cell.angle_alpha   90.00
_cell.angle_beta   90.00
_cell.angle_gamma   90.00
#
_symmetry.space_group_name_H-M   'P 1'
#
loop_
_entity.id
_entity.type
_entity.pdbx_description
1 polymer ?
#
loop_
_entity_poly.entity_id
_entity_poly.type
_entity_poly.pdbx_seq_one_letter_code
_entity_poly.pdbx_strand_id
1 'polypeptide(L)' 'AFEGLKAYRGVDGKIRMFRPELNMQRMNASANRMGLPAFNGLELIKCFSRLVSIDQEWVPHSESSSLYIRPTIVGID' A
#
# COMPACT_ATOMS: atom_id res chain seq x y z
N ALA A 1 -10.84 -3.41 -8.66
CA ALA A 1 -10.78 -2.37 -7.60
C ALA A 1 -9.35 -1.86 -7.43
N PHE A 2 -9.16 -0.68 -6.85
CA PHE A 2 -7.83 -0.16 -6.51
C PHE A 2 -7.83 0.52 -5.14
N GLU A 3 -6.64 0.76 -4.61
CA GLU A 3 -6.41 1.53 -3.39
C GLU A 3 -5.34 2.62 -3.55
N GLY A 4 -5.27 3.50 -2.57
CA GLY A 4 -4.27 4.55 -2.51
C GLY A 4 -3.73 4.76 -1.11
N LEU A 5 -2.44 4.51 -0.92
CA LEU A 5 -1.73 4.78 0.31
C LEU A 5 -0.35 5.40 0.01
N LYS A 6 0.32 5.89 1.04
CA LYS A 6 1.59 6.60 0.90
C LYS A 6 2.63 6.03 1.85
N ALA A 7 3.86 5.98 1.36
CA ALA A 7 5.07 5.80 2.16
C ALA A 7 5.78 7.15 2.30
N TYR A 8 6.21 7.44 3.53
CA TYR A 8 6.88 8.67 3.91
C TYR A 8 8.24 8.35 4.51
N ARG A 9 9.27 9.12 4.15
CA ARG A 9 10.54 9.12 4.85
C ARG A 9 10.44 10.10 6.01
N GLY A 10 10.54 9.60 7.23
CA GLY A 10 10.53 10.44 8.42
C GLY A 10 11.82 11.26 8.56
N VAL A 11 11.78 12.26 9.45
CA VAL A 11 12.96 13.06 9.84
C VAL A 11 14.11 12.21 10.39
N ASP A 12 13.80 11.01 10.88
CA ASP A 12 14.76 10.01 11.37
C ASP A 12 15.26 9.06 10.27
N GLY A 13 14.97 9.36 9.00
CA GLY A 13 15.32 8.53 7.84
C GLY A 13 14.49 7.26 7.67
N LYS A 14 13.65 6.89 8.65
CA LYS A 14 12.85 5.65 8.59
C LYS A 14 11.63 5.83 7.70
N ILE A 15 11.36 4.84 6.87
CA ILE A 15 10.19 4.81 5.98
C ILE A 15 8.99 4.23 6.72
N ARG A 16 7.83 4.89 6.60
CA ARG A 16 6.58 4.49 7.25
C ARG A 16 5.40 4.59 6.28
N MET A 17 4.43 3.68 6.43
CA MET A 17 3.13 3.77 5.80
C MET A 17 2.09 4.23 6.82
N PHE A 18 1.18 5.11 6.41
CA PHE A 18 0.16 5.63 7.33
C PHE A 18 -1.11 4.78 7.29
N ARG A 19 -1.39 4.07 8.41
CA ARG A 19 -2.59 3.25 8.63
C ARG A 19 -2.94 2.30 7.46
N PRO A 20 -1.97 1.54 6.90
CA PRO A 20 -2.22 0.71 5.72
C PRO A 20 -3.30 -0.37 5.94
N GLU A 21 -3.57 -0.74 7.18
CA GLU A 21 -4.60 -1.69 7.60
C GLU A 21 -6.00 -1.21 7.19
N LEU A 22 -6.27 0.10 7.25
CA LEU A 22 -7.54 0.66 6.80
C LEU A 22 -7.71 0.59 5.29
N ASN A 23 -6.62 0.75 4.53
CA ASN A 23 -6.65 0.55 3.09
C ASN A 23 -6.97 -0.91 2.76
N MET A 24 -6.40 -1.87 3.50
CA MET A 24 -6.69 -3.31 3.28
C MET A 24 -8.12 -3.68 3.61
N GLN A 25 -8.68 -3.14 4.71
CA GLN A 25 -10.10 -3.32 5.03
C GLN A 25 -10.99 -2.80 3.91
N ARG A 26 -10.71 -1.60 3.39
CA ARG A 26 -11.48 -1.02 2.29
C ARG A 26 -11.29 -1.79 0.98
N MET A 27 -10.07 -2.24 0.67
CA MET A 27 -9.79 -3.03 -0.53
C MET A 27 -10.53 -4.36 -0.52
N ASN A 28 -10.58 -5.08 0.60
CA ASN A 28 -11.36 -6.31 0.74
C ASN A 28 -12.88 -6.04 0.63
N ALA A 29 -13.37 -4.93 1.20
CA ALA A 29 -14.77 -4.54 1.04
C ALA A 29 -15.11 -4.24 -0.44
N SER A 30 -14.22 -3.57 -1.17
CA SER A 30 -14.35 -3.33 -2.61
C SER A 30 -14.25 -4.60 -3.44
N ALA A 31 -13.32 -5.51 -3.11
CA ALA A 31 -13.19 -6.80 -3.79
C ALA A 31 -14.46 -7.65 -3.64
N ASN A 32 -14.98 -7.77 -2.40
CA ASN A 32 -16.22 -8.48 -2.11
C ASN A 32 -17.42 -7.91 -2.89
N ARG A 33 -17.54 -6.57 -2.95
CA ARG A 33 -18.61 -5.92 -3.73
C ARG A 33 -18.53 -6.21 -5.23
N MET A 34 -17.33 -6.47 -5.74
CA MET A 34 -17.10 -6.78 -7.16
C MET A 34 -17.11 -8.28 -7.47
N GLY A 35 -17.37 -9.15 -6.48
CA GLY A 35 -17.26 -10.61 -6.66
C GLY A 35 -15.82 -11.10 -6.85
N LEU A 36 -14.81 -10.28 -6.52
CA LEU A 36 -13.40 -10.63 -6.58
C LEU A 36 -12.96 -11.35 -5.29
N PRO A 37 -11.93 -12.21 -5.34
CA PRO A 37 -11.46 -12.94 -4.16
C PRO A 37 -10.94 -12.01 -3.07
N ALA A 38 -11.27 -12.33 -1.81
CA ALA A 38 -10.69 -11.68 -0.64
C ALA A 38 -9.26 -12.19 -0.38
N PHE A 39 -8.49 -11.43 0.40
CA PHE A 39 -7.12 -11.78 0.76
C PHE A 39 -6.79 -11.37 2.20
N ASN A 40 -5.69 -11.92 2.74
CA ASN A 40 -5.19 -11.49 4.05
C ASN A 40 -4.49 -10.13 3.93
N GLY A 41 -5.12 -9.09 4.48
CA GLY A 41 -4.60 -7.72 4.44
C GLY A 41 -3.23 -7.56 5.12
N LEU A 42 -2.96 -8.29 6.21
CA LEU A 42 -1.67 -8.19 6.90
C LEU A 42 -0.52 -8.76 6.06
N GLU A 43 -0.77 -9.83 5.31
CA GLU A 43 0.23 -10.39 4.40
C GLU A 43 0.50 -9.44 3.23
N LEU A 44 -0.53 -8.81 2.67
CA LEU A 44 -0.33 -7.84 1.60
C LEU A 44 0.45 -6.59 2.07
N ILE A 45 0.25 -6.15 3.32
CA ILE A 45 1.06 -5.09 3.93
C ILE A 45 2.53 -5.49 4.04
N LYS A 46 2.84 -6.75 4.39
CA LYS A 46 4.23 -7.25 4.40
C LYS A 46 4.82 -7.21 2.99
N CYS A 47 4.06 -7.58 1.96
CA CYS A 47 4.49 -7.47 0.57
C CYS A 47 4.80 -6.01 0.18
N PHE A 48 3.95 -5.04 0.56
CA PHE A 48 4.25 -3.63 0.34
C PHE A 48 5.50 -3.17 1.07
N SER A 49 5.66 -3.53 2.34
CA SER A 49 6.87 -3.22 3.12
C SER A 49 8.12 -3.76 2.45
N ARG A 50 8.06 -4.98 1.90
CA ARG A 50 9.18 -5.58 1.17
C ARG A 50 9.47 -4.86 -0.14
N LEU A 51 8.44 -4.54 -0.92
CA LEU A 51 8.58 -3.81 -2.18
C LEU A 51 9.18 -2.42 -1.95
N VAL A 52 8.62 -1.66 -1.01
CA VAL A 52 9.13 -0.34 -0.62
C VAL A 52 10.55 -0.42 -0.07
N SER A 53 10.93 -1.50 0.61
CA SER A 53 12.32 -1.71 1.05
C SER A 53 13.29 -1.91 -0.12
N ILE A 54 12.85 -2.54 -1.22
CA ILE A 54 13.66 -2.71 -2.43
C ILE A 54 13.79 -1.36 -3.14
N ASP A 55 12.68 -0.64 -3.30
CA ASP A 55 12.61 0.63 -4.01
C ASP A 55 12.75 1.84 -3.08
N GLN A 56 13.41 1.68 -1.93
CA GLN A 56 13.41 2.68 -0.86
C GLN A 56 13.93 4.05 -1.29
N GLU A 57 14.87 4.10 -2.24
CA GLU A 57 15.43 5.35 -2.78
C GLU A 57 14.40 6.19 -3.55
N TRP A 58 13.31 5.57 -4.04
CA TRP A 58 12.19 6.29 -4.64
C TRP A 58 11.31 6.97 -3.59
N VAL A 59 11.43 6.62 -2.30
CA VAL A 59 10.78 7.37 -1.23
C VAL A 59 11.54 8.68 -1.03
N PRO A 60 10.93 9.84 -1.34
CA PRO A 60 11.65 11.11 -1.45
C PRO A 60 12.44 11.46 -0.19
N HIS A 61 13.63 12.02 -0.39
CA HIS A 61 14.41 12.68 0.66
C HIS A 61 13.90 14.11 0.90
N SER A 62 12.60 14.25 1.09
CA SER A 62 11.92 15.53 1.31
C SER A 62 10.76 15.34 2.27
N GLU A 63 10.62 16.25 3.23
CA GLU A 63 9.54 16.24 4.22
C GLU A 63 8.18 16.61 3.61
N SER A 64 8.17 17.25 2.45
CA SER A 64 6.95 17.70 1.77
C SER A 64 6.44 16.74 0.70
N SER A 65 7.12 15.60 0.51
CA SER A 65 6.83 14.64 -0.56
C SER A 65 6.68 13.22 -0.03
N SER A 66 6.10 12.34 -0.84
CA SER A 66 5.79 10.95 -0.46
C SER A 66 5.79 10.04 -1.67
N LEU A 67 6.11 8.76 -1.47
CA LEU A 67 5.87 7.74 -2.49
C LEU A 67 4.43 7.27 -2.40
N TYR A 68 3.69 7.37 -3.49
CA TYR A 68 2.32 6.86 -3.56
C TYR A 68 2.31 5.40 -4.03
N ILE A 69 1.62 4.55 -3.28
CA ILE A 69 1.47 3.12 -3.55
C ILE A 69 0.06 2.89 -4.10
N ARG A 70 -0.04 2.16 -5.22
CA ARG A 70 -1.29 1.91 -5.96
C ARG A 70 -1.60 0.41 -6.05
N PRO A 71 -2.11 -0.22 -4.98
CA PRO A 71 -2.58 -1.60 -5.06
C PRO A 71 -3.76 -1.69 -6.03
N THR A 72 -3.74 -2.71 -6.90
CA THR A 72 -4.77 -2.92 -7.92
C THR A 72 -5.13 -4.39 -7.97
N ILE A 73 -6.43 -4.69 -8.00
CA ILE A 73 -6.97 -6.03 -8.22
C ILE A 73 -7.92 -5.97 -9.42
N VAL A 74 -7.71 -6.84 -10.39
CA VAL A 74 -8.46 -6.91 -11.66
C VAL A 74 -9.04 -8.31 -11.83
N GLY A 75 -10.24 -8.40 -12.38
CA GLY A 75 -10.75 -9.64 -12.96
C GLY A 75 -10.10 -9.83 -14.33
N ILE A 76 -9.76 -11.08 -14.66
CA ILE A 76 -9.03 -11.44 -15.88
C ILE A 76 -9.75 -12.50 -16.72
N ASP A 77 -10.98 -12.83 -16.32
CA ASP A 77 -11.86 -13.77 -17.01
C ASP A 77 -12.84 -13.02 -17.93
#